data_AF-A0A365CWY5-F1
#
_entry.id   AF-A0A365CWY5-F1
#
_cell.length_a   1.000
_cell.length_b   1.000
_cell.length_c   1.000
_cell.angle_alpha   90.00
_cell.angle_beta   90.00
_cell.angle_gamma   90.00
#
_symmetry.space_group_name_H-M   'P 1'
#
loop_
_entity.id
_entity.type
_entity.pdbx_description
1 polymer ?
#
loop_
_entity_poly.entity_id
_entity_poly.type
_entity_poly.pdbx_seq_one_letter_code
_entity_poly.pdbx_strand_id
1 'polypeptide(L)'
;MGQIDEQQAIAAVAKALKSIPEKNFSAWPGGWPDQIGLSLVDAVFSIRAVYKTKHPAKGVLGRAKLFRDAYPDAANDLECLRNLGEKRIREVMGNGKTVGRFKSECIIQAADNFLSLTPPVRSATHLHALDPDHRSAYTEVKGLGDVTYEYLTMLLGQPGIKADGTAPGFV
;
A
#
# COMPACT_ATOMS: atom_id res chain seq x y z
N MET A 1 36.40 16.79 -18.23
CA MET A 1 35.05 16.25 -18.01
C MET A 1 34.51 16.93 -16.76
N GLY A 2 33.67 17.96 -16.93
CA GLY A 2 33.37 18.94 -15.87
C GLY A 2 32.48 18.36 -14.77
N GLN A 3 32.90 18.53 -13.52
CA GLN A 3 32.02 18.38 -12.35
C GLN A 3 30.85 19.35 -12.53
N ILE A 4 29.62 18.82 -12.54
CA ILE A 4 28.44 19.65 -12.41
C ILE A 4 28.48 20.20 -10.98
N ASP A 5 28.53 21.52 -10.85
CA ASP A 5 28.39 22.22 -9.58
C ASP A 5 27.07 21.82 -8.93
N GLU A 6 27.13 21.35 -7.69
CA GLU A 6 25.97 20.91 -6.90
C GLU A 6 24.89 22.01 -6.84
N GLN A 7 25.30 23.28 -6.80
CA GLN A 7 24.36 24.41 -6.82
C GLN A 7 23.65 24.54 -8.18
N GLN A 8 24.34 24.28 -9.29
CA GLN A 8 23.74 24.26 -10.62
C GLN A 8 22.78 23.07 -10.79
N ALA A 9 23.12 21.90 -10.23
CA ALA A 9 22.24 20.74 -10.23
C ALA A 9 20.95 21.01 -9.44
N ILE A 10 21.05 21.57 -8.23
CA ILE A 10 19.90 21.94 -7.39
C ILE A 10 19.03 22.99 -8.09
N ALA A 11 19.64 24.02 -8.68
CA ALA A 11 18.92 25.06 -9.40
C ALA A 11 18.18 24.52 -10.64
N ALA A 12 18.80 23.58 -11.36
CA ALA A 12 18.17 22.92 -12.50
C ALA A 12 16.97 22.06 -12.08
N VAL A 13 17.09 21.31 -10.98
CA VAL A 13 15.97 20.52 -10.41
C VAL A 13 14.85 21.44 -9.94
N ALA A 14 15.14 22.51 -9.20
CA ALA A 14 14.14 23.47 -8.74
C ALA A 14 13.40 24.15 -9.90
N LYS A 15 14.10 24.46 -10.99
CA LYS A 15 13.51 25.03 -12.20
C LYS A 15 12.63 24.01 -12.93
N ALA A 16 13.05 22.76 -13.02
CA ALA A 16 12.26 21.68 -13.61
C ALA A 16 10.97 21.45 -12.82
N LEU A 17 11.05 21.42 -11.48
CA LEU A 17 9.87 21.26 -10.60
C LEU A 17 8.83 22.36 -10.81
N LYS A 18 9.25 23.62 -11.00
CA LYS A 18 8.34 24.75 -11.30
C LYS A 18 7.62 24.64 -12.64
N SER A 19 8.13 23.81 -13.56
CA SER A 19 7.52 23.59 -14.87
C SER A 19 6.50 22.45 -14.89
N ILE A 20 6.43 21.66 -13.82
CA ILE A 20 5.45 20.59 -13.66
C ILE A 20 4.11 21.24 -13.27
N PRO A 21 3.01 21.01 -14.02
CA PRO A 21 1.70 21.53 -13.67
C PRO A 21 1.29 21.17 -12.23
N GLU A 22 0.70 22.10 -11.48
CA GLU A 22 0.26 21.87 -10.09
C GLU A 22 -0.69 20.67 -9.95
N LYS A 23 -1.53 20.45 -10.97
CA LYS A 23 -2.39 19.26 -11.11
C LYS A 23 -1.62 17.94 -11.21
N ASN A 24 -0.33 17.94 -11.51
CA ASN A 24 0.50 16.73 -11.52
C ASN A 24 1.10 16.47 -10.13
N PHE A 25 1.13 17.48 -9.27
CA PHE A 25 1.28 17.34 -7.83
C PHE A 25 -0.06 17.07 -7.14
N SER A 26 -1.14 16.76 -7.90
CA SER A 26 -2.45 16.48 -7.32
C SER A 26 -2.39 15.23 -6.44
N ALA A 27 -2.13 15.52 -5.17
CA ALA A 27 -2.27 14.78 -3.95
C ALA A 27 -2.38 13.26 -4.13
N TRP A 28 -1.26 12.58 -3.84
CA TRP A 28 -1.38 11.38 -3.02
C TRP A 28 -2.34 11.71 -1.87
N PRO A 29 -3.53 11.08 -1.78
CA PRO A 29 -4.59 11.51 -0.87
C PRO A 29 -4.28 11.23 0.62
N GLY A 30 -3.01 10.96 0.94
CA GLY A 30 -2.59 10.30 2.16
C GLY A 30 -2.60 8.78 2.01
N GLY A 31 -1.78 8.12 2.84
CA GLY A 31 -1.87 6.69 3.10
C GLY A 31 -2.61 6.41 4.41
N TRP A 32 -2.32 5.27 5.02
CA TRP A 32 -2.77 4.84 6.33
C TRP A 32 -1.58 4.50 7.25
N PRO A 33 -0.78 5.51 7.71
CA PRO A 33 0.52 5.28 8.33
C PRO A 33 0.53 4.31 9.51
N ASP A 34 -0.52 4.31 10.33
CA ASP A 34 -0.63 3.46 11.52
C ASP A 34 -1.56 2.24 11.32
N GLN A 35 -2.09 2.05 10.11
CA GLN A 35 -3.15 1.08 9.82
C GLN A 35 -2.63 0.00 8.87
N ILE A 36 -1.82 -0.91 9.38
CA ILE A 36 -1.17 -1.95 8.57
C ILE A 36 -2.17 -2.90 7.92
N GLY A 37 -3.23 -3.29 8.64
CA GLY A 37 -4.25 -4.17 8.09
C GLY A 37 -5.06 -3.49 6.99
N LEU A 38 -5.42 -2.22 7.19
CA LEU A 38 -6.08 -1.42 6.16
C LEU A 38 -5.18 -1.22 4.94
N SER A 39 -3.90 -0.91 5.14
CA SER A 39 -2.94 -0.73 4.06
C SER A 39 -2.77 -2.01 3.23
N LEU A 40 -2.73 -3.18 3.88
CA LEU A 40 -2.66 -4.47 3.19
C LEU A 40 -3.94 -4.72 2.38
N VAL A 41 -5.11 -4.51 2.98
CA VAL A 41 -6.41 -4.66 2.31
C VAL A 41 -6.52 -3.73 1.11
N ASP A 42 -6.22 -2.44 1.29
CA ASP A 42 -6.28 -1.42 0.25
C ASP A 42 -5.31 -1.77 -0.91
N ALA A 43 -4.07 -2.08 -0.59
CA ALA A 43 -3.05 -2.40 -1.59
C ALA A 43 -3.47 -3.58 -2.49
N VAL A 44 -3.89 -4.68 -1.88
CA VAL A 44 -4.30 -5.88 -2.64
C VAL A 44 -5.56 -5.61 -3.45
N PHE A 45 -6.56 -4.92 -2.88
CA PHE A 45 -7.78 -4.58 -3.62
C PHE A 45 -7.56 -3.57 -4.75
N SER A 46 -6.49 -2.79 -4.70
CA SER A 46 -6.06 -1.88 -5.76
C SER A 46 -5.47 -2.56 -7.01
N ILE A 47 -5.05 -3.83 -6.93
CA ILE A 47 -4.57 -4.60 -8.10
C ILE A 47 -5.62 -4.59 -9.22
N ARG A 48 -5.30 -3.98 -10.37
CA ARG A 48 -6.18 -3.90 -11.56
C ARG A 48 -7.61 -3.40 -11.24
N ALA A 49 -7.74 -2.46 -10.31
CA ALA A 49 -9.03 -1.90 -9.90
C ALA A 49 -9.11 -0.39 -10.11
N VAL A 50 -10.34 0.13 -10.19
CA VAL A 50 -10.58 1.57 -10.19
C VAL A 50 -10.54 2.08 -8.74
N TYR A 51 -9.53 2.87 -8.42
CA TYR A 51 -9.28 3.33 -7.04
C TYR A 51 -10.33 4.35 -6.56
N LYS A 52 -10.53 5.43 -7.31
CA LYS A 52 -11.51 6.49 -7.02
C LYS A 52 -12.67 6.42 -8.01
N THR A 53 -13.89 6.49 -7.50
CA THR A 53 -15.12 6.64 -8.28
C THR A 53 -15.95 7.77 -7.69
N LYS A 54 -16.79 8.44 -8.51
CA LYS A 54 -17.72 9.47 -8.01
C LYS A 54 -18.69 8.93 -6.94
N HIS A 55 -18.99 7.62 -6.99
CA HIS A 55 -19.80 6.97 -5.98
C HIS A 55 -18.94 6.60 -4.76
N PRO A 56 -19.27 7.08 -3.55
CA PRO A 56 -18.41 6.94 -2.37
C PRO A 56 -18.19 5.50 -1.92
N ALA A 57 -19.06 4.56 -2.29
CA ALA A 57 -18.97 3.14 -1.90
C ALA A 57 -18.48 2.17 -3.00
N LYS A 58 -18.19 2.62 -4.22
CA LYS A 58 -17.87 1.68 -5.34
C LYS A 58 -16.38 1.59 -5.67
N GLY A 59 -15.59 2.62 -5.36
CA GLY A 59 -14.12 2.60 -5.49
C GLY A 59 -13.46 1.77 -4.39
N VAL A 60 -12.17 1.46 -4.57
CA VAL A 60 -11.37 0.79 -3.53
C VAL A 60 -11.30 1.66 -2.28
N LEU A 61 -10.97 2.96 -2.43
CA LEU A 61 -10.89 3.91 -1.31
C LEU A 61 -12.18 3.97 -0.49
N GLY A 62 -13.33 3.93 -1.16
CA GLY A 62 -14.64 3.92 -0.52
C GLY A 62 -14.87 2.71 0.36
N ARG A 63 -14.58 1.52 -0.18
CA ARG A 63 -14.70 0.25 0.55
C ARG A 63 -13.64 0.11 1.64
N ALA A 64 -12.43 0.62 1.42
CA ALA A 64 -11.38 0.66 2.44
C ALA A 64 -11.80 1.48 3.67
N LYS A 65 -12.43 2.66 3.46
CA LYS A 65 -13.01 3.44 4.57
C LYS A 65 -14.10 2.68 5.31
N LEU A 66 -15.03 2.05 4.58
CA LEU A 66 -16.07 1.21 5.19
C LEU A 66 -15.47 0.04 5.97
N PHE A 67 -14.41 -0.58 5.47
CA PHE A 67 -13.71 -1.68 6.15
C PHE A 67 -13.11 -1.21 7.47
N ARG A 68 -12.39 -0.08 7.45
CA ARG A 68 -11.81 0.52 8.65
C ARG A 68 -12.87 0.86 9.69
N ASP A 69 -13.97 1.47 9.27
CA ASP A 69 -15.03 1.89 10.18
C ASP A 69 -15.77 0.67 10.78
N ALA A 70 -15.90 -0.42 10.03
CA ALA A 70 -16.51 -1.67 10.49
C ALA A 70 -15.58 -2.51 11.39
N TYR A 71 -14.27 -2.47 11.15
CA TYR A 71 -13.28 -3.33 11.80
C TYR A 71 -12.03 -2.54 12.21
N PRO A 72 -12.13 -1.60 13.16
CA PRO A 72 -11.03 -0.71 13.53
C PRO A 72 -9.79 -1.46 14.07
N ASP A 73 -9.99 -2.55 14.83
CA ASP A 73 -8.87 -3.35 15.34
C ASP A 73 -8.12 -4.06 14.19
N ALA A 74 -8.86 -4.68 13.27
CA ALA A 74 -8.29 -5.33 12.09
C ALA A 74 -7.64 -4.34 11.11
N ALA A 75 -8.03 -3.07 11.14
CA ALA A 75 -7.38 -2.03 10.34
C ALA A 75 -5.92 -1.78 10.81
N ASN A 76 -5.63 -1.96 12.09
CA ASN A 76 -4.35 -1.55 12.69
C ASN A 76 -3.49 -2.73 13.18
N ASP A 77 -4.02 -3.95 13.18
CA ASP A 77 -3.34 -5.13 13.72
C ASP A 77 -3.54 -6.35 12.80
N LEU A 78 -2.43 -6.95 12.34
CA LEU A 78 -2.46 -8.10 11.44
C LEU A 78 -2.97 -9.38 12.09
N GLU A 79 -2.82 -9.56 13.41
CA GLU A 79 -3.41 -10.69 14.14
C GLU A 79 -4.93 -10.53 14.18
N CYS A 80 -5.43 -9.33 14.45
CA CYS A 80 -6.87 -9.04 14.39
C CYS A 80 -7.42 -9.23 12.96
N LEU A 81 -6.71 -8.77 11.94
CA LEU A 81 -7.09 -8.98 10.52
C LEU A 81 -7.15 -10.46 10.15
N ARG A 82 -6.14 -11.23 10.56
CA ARG A 82 -6.04 -12.67 10.34
C ARG A 82 -7.20 -13.41 11.01
N ASN A 83 -7.52 -13.05 12.25
CA ASN A 83 -8.62 -13.64 13.02
C ASN A 83 -10.01 -13.23 12.51
N LEU A 84 -10.15 -12.02 11.95
CA LEU A 84 -11.38 -11.58 11.29
C LEU A 84 -11.77 -12.50 10.13
N GLY A 85 -10.76 -12.98 9.39
CA GLY A 85 -10.92 -13.97 8.34
C GLY A 85 -11.42 -13.41 7.00
N GLU A 86 -11.18 -14.19 5.95
CA GLU A 86 -11.33 -13.72 4.56
C GLU A 86 -12.77 -13.36 4.18
N LYS A 87 -13.77 -14.08 4.73
CA LYS A 87 -15.19 -13.89 4.39
C LYS A 87 -15.69 -12.49 4.74
N ARG A 88 -15.34 -11.99 5.94
CA ARG A 88 -15.73 -10.66 6.40
C ARG A 88 -15.04 -9.55 5.59
N ILE A 89 -13.79 -9.77 5.17
CA ILE A 89 -13.11 -8.87 4.24
C ILE A 89 -13.89 -8.81 2.91
N ARG A 90 -14.35 -9.95 2.36
CA ARG A 90 -15.13 -9.98 1.11
C ARG A 90 -16.50 -9.34 1.22
N GLU A 91 -17.16 -9.43 2.37
CA GLU A 91 -18.46 -8.78 2.58
C GLU A 91 -18.36 -7.25 2.37
N VAL A 92 -17.25 -6.64 2.76
CA VAL A 92 -17.04 -5.19 2.61
C VAL A 92 -16.31 -4.84 1.30
N MET A 93 -15.21 -5.53 1.02
CA MET A 93 -14.33 -5.21 -0.10
C MET A 93 -14.76 -5.86 -1.42
N GLY A 94 -15.63 -6.88 -1.36
CA GLY A 94 -16.15 -7.61 -2.52
C GLY A 94 -15.30 -8.81 -2.95
N ASN A 95 -15.77 -9.50 -4.00
CA ASN A 95 -15.22 -10.77 -4.50
C ASN A 95 -14.06 -10.61 -5.51
N GLY A 96 -13.25 -9.57 -5.36
CA GLY A 96 -12.10 -9.34 -6.25
C GLY A 96 -11.13 -10.51 -6.23
N LYS A 97 -10.55 -10.84 -7.39
CA LYS A 97 -9.59 -11.95 -7.53
C LYS A 97 -8.24 -11.49 -8.09
N THR A 98 -7.18 -12.19 -7.70
CA THR A 98 -5.87 -12.15 -8.35
C THR A 98 -5.45 -13.58 -8.64
N VAL A 99 -4.91 -13.84 -9.85
CA VAL A 99 -4.48 -15.18 -10.30
C VAL A 99 -5.47 -16.33 -10.00
N GLY A 100 -6.77 -16.06 -10.07
CA GLY A 100 -7.85 -17.03 -9.83
C GLY A 100 -8.27 -17.20 -8.35
N ARG A 101 -7.53 -16.63 -7.39
CA ARG A 101 -7.81 -16.68 -5.95
C ARG A 101 -8.50 -15.41 -5.48
N PHE A 102 -9.29 -15.48 -4.42
CA PHE A 102 -9.86 -14.25 -3.84
C PHE A 102 -8.75 -13.41 -3.23
N LYS A 103 -8.84 -12.10 -3.44
CA LYS A 103 -7.90 -11.14 -2.84
C LYS A 103 -7.90 -11.21 -1.32
N SER A 104 -9.06 -11.48 -0.70
CA SER A 104 -9.20 -11.71 0.73
C SER A 104 -8.38 -12.90 1.24
N GLU A 105 -8.35 -14.01 0.49
CA GLU A 105 -7.54 -15.19 0.84
C GLU A 105 -6.05 -14.87 0.76
N CYS A 106 -5.63 -14.14 -0.28
CA CYS A 106 -4.24 -13.66 -0.40
C CYS A 106 -3.86 -12.73 0.76
N ILE A 107 -4.78 -11.87 1.22
CA ILE A 107 -4.56 -10.97 2.37
C ILE A 107 -4.31 -11.78 3.64
N ILE A 108 -5.15 -12.77 3.94
CA ILE A 108 -4.98 -13.61 5.14
C ILE A 108 -3.64 -14.37 5.07
N GLN A 109 -3.29 -14.93 3.92
CA GLN A 109 -2.01 -15.61 3.75
C GLN A 109 -0.81 -14.66 3.95
N ALA A 110 -0.87 -13.45 3.42
CA ALA A 110 0.19 -12.46 3.64
C ALA A 110 0.29 -12.07 5.12
N ALA A 111 -0.84 -11.90 5.81
CA ALA A 111 -0.87 -11.63 7.25
C ALA A 111 -0.26 -12.78 8.06
N ASP A 112 -0.60 -14.04 7.76
CA ASP A 112 0.01 -15.22 8.39
C ASP A 112 1.54 -15.25 8.15
N ASN A 113 2.00 -14.96 6.94
CA ASN A 113 3.44 -14.90 6.62
C ASN A 113 4.16 -13.83 7.44
N PHE A 114 3.61 -12.61 7.51
CA PHE A 114 4.15 -11.51 8.31
C PHE A 114 4.22 -11.83 9.81
N LEU A 115 3.19 -12.48 10.35
CA LEU A 115 3.13 -12.90 11.75
C LEU A 115 4.07 -14.07 12.06
N SER A 116 4.50 -14.82 11.05
CA SER A 116 5.43 -15.95 11.20
C SER A 116 6.91 -15.54 11.21
N LEU A 117 7.21 -14.27 10.91
CA LEU A 117 8.55 -13.73 10.98
C LEU A 117 9.06 -13.63 12.42
N THR A 118 10.39 -13.50 12.58
CA THR A 118 11.03 -13.33 13.89
C THR A 118 11.95 -12.09 13.85
N PRO A 119 11.56 -10.94 14.43
CA PRO A 119 10.30 -10.69 15.14
C PRO A 119 9.06 -10.61 14.22
N PRO A 120 7.84 -10.83 14.73
CA PRO A 120 6.63 -10.81 13.93
C PRO A 120 6.22 -9.38 13.53
N VAL A 121 5.79 -9.22 12.28
CA VAL A 121 5.18 -7.98 11.80
C VAL A 121 3.70 -7.99 12.17
N ARG A 122 3.33 -7.17 13.16
CA ARG A 122 1.96 -7.09 13.71
C ARG A 122 1.32 -5.73 13.46
N SER A 123 2.09 -4.67 13.62
CA SER A 123 1.67 -3.27 13.48
C SER A 123 2.51 -2.57 12.40
N ALA A 124 2.11 -1.36 12.00
CA ALA A 124 2.84 -0.56 11.01
C ALA A 124 4.32 -0.32 11.40
N THR A 125 4.60 -0.13 12.69
CA THR A 125 5.96 0.12 13.19
C THR A 125 6.90 -1.08 13.07
N HIS A 126 6.37 -2.29 12.94
CA HIS A 126 7.18 -3.51 12.79
C HIS A 126 7.57 -3.76 11.32
N LEU A 127 6.82 -3.22 10.37
CA LEU A 127 7.12 -3.39 8.96
C LEU A 127 8.23 -2.42 8.56
N HIS A 128 9.23 -2.92 7.85
CA HIS A 128 10.33 -2.15 7.29
C HIS A 128 10.42 -2.42 5.77
N ALA A 129 10.21 -1.38 4.95
CA ALA A 129 10.04 -1.52 3.51
C ALA A 129 11.25 -2.13 2.78
N LEU A 130 12.46 -1.85 3.27
CA LEU A 130 13.71 -2.32 2.66
C LEU A 130 14.17 -3.68 3.21
N ASP A 131 13.45 -4.23 4.19
CA ASP A 131 13.76 -5.55 4.73
C ASP A 131 13.37 -6.64 3.71
N PRO A 132 14.32 -7.48 3.28
CA PRO A 132 14.07 -8.51 2.28
C PRO A 132 13.12 -9.60 2.77
N ASP A 133 13.10 -9.92 4.07
CA ASP A 133 12.24 -10.95 4.64
C ASP A 133 10.79 -10.47 4.67
N HIS A 134 10.57 -9.18 4.96
CA HIS A 134 9.25 -8.56 4.88
C HIS A 134 8.71 -8.55 3.45
N ARG A 135 9.57 -8.23 2.49
CA ARG A 135 9.22 -8.30 1.06
C ARG A 135 8.87 -9.73 0.66
N SER A 136 9.70 -10.72 1.03
CA SER A 136 9.47 -12.14 0.71
C SER A 136 8.16 -12.65 1.32
N ALA A 137 7.89 -12.33 2.59
CA ALA A 137 6.66 -12.69 3.28
C ALA A 137 5.40 -12.26 2.50
N TYR A 138 5.45 -11.10 1.84
CA TYR A 138 4.37 -10.63 0.97
C TYR A 138 4.37 -11.30 -0.42
N THR A 139 5.52 -11.36 -1.10
CA THR A 139 5.61 -11.79 -2.51
C THR A 139 5.56 -13.30 -2.72
N GLU A 140 5.83 -14.11 -1.69
CA GLU A 140 5.61 -15.56 -1.72
C GLU A 140 4.12 -15.93 -1.88
N VAL A 141 3.21 -15.01 -1.56
CA VAL A 141 1.79 -15.20 -1.79
C VAL A 141 1.50 -15.08 -3.28
N LYS A 142 1.27 -16.23 -3.93
CA LYS A 142 0.90 -16.29 -5.35
C LYS A 142 -0.23 -15.32 -5.68
N GLY A 143 0.07 -14.32 -6.51
CA GLY A 143 -0.85 -13.25 -6.92
C GLY A 143 -0.56 -11.88 -6.34
N LEU A 144 0.41 -11.79 -5.42
CA LEU A 144 0.95 -10.57 -4.85
C LEU A 144 2.39 -10.41 -5.36
N GLY A 145 2.76 -9.21 -5.80
CA GLY A 145 4.09 -8.95 -6.38
C GLY A 145 4.68 -7.62 -5.92
N ASP A 146 5.93 -7.37 -6.27
CA ASP A 146 6.75 -6.25 -5.77
C ASP A 146 6.08 -4.89 -5.90
N VAL A 147 5.47 -4.61 -7.04
CA VAL A 147 4.81 -3.31 -7.27
C VAL A 147 3.69 -3.05 -6.26
N THR A 148 2.96 -4.10 -5.86
CA THR A 148 1.90 -3.95 -4.85
C THR A 148 2.48 -3.92 -3.43
N TYR A 149 3.62 -4.57 -3.19
CA TYR A 149 4.35 -4.43 -1.92
C TYR A 149 4.83 -2.99 -1.71
N GLU A 150 5.41 -2.37 -2.74
CA GLU A 150 5.79 -0.95 -2.71
C GLU A 150 4.58 -0.06 -2.45
N TYR A 151 3.44 -0.38 -3.05
CA TYR A 151 2.21 0.35 -2.79
C TYR A 151 1.73 0.22 -1.33
N LEU A 152 1.83 -0.97 -0.73
CA LEU A 152 1.58 -1.20 0.70
C LEU A 152 2.49 -0.33 1.59
N THR A 153 3.80 -0.30 1.32
CA THR A 153 4.74 0.47 2.15
C THR A 153 4.52 1.98 2.00
N MET A 154 4.16 2.44 0.81
CA MET A 154 3.76 3.83 0.58
C MET A 154 2.47 4.21 1.29
N LEU A 155 1.49 3.30 1.38
CA LEU A 155 0.30 3.51 2.20
C LEU A 155 0.69 3.64 3.68
N LEU A 156 1.69 2.91 4.16
CA LEU A 156 2.23 3.08 5.51
C LEU A 156 3.09 4.34 5.70
N GLY A 157 3.24 5.18 4.68
CA GLY A 157 4.05 6.39 4.73
C GLY A 157 5.56 6.13 4.66
N GLN A 158 5.98 4.90 4.33
CA GLN A 158 7.38 4.59 4.10
C GLN A 158 7.78 4.94 2.67
N PRO A 159 9.02 5.42 2.45
CA PRO A 159 9.50 5.76 1.11
C PRO A 159 9.50 4.52 0.21
N GLY A 160 8.93 4.64 -0.99
CA GLY A 160 8.91 3.61 -2.03
C GLY A 160 8.70 4.24 -3.41
N ILE A 161 9.28 3.69 -4.48
CA ILE A 161 9.08 4.21 -5.84
C ILE A 161 7.95 3.40 -6.48
N LYS A 162 6.84 4.02 -6.91
CA LYS A 162 5.86 3.28 -7.70
C LYS A 162 6.47 2.94 -9.06
N ALA A 163 6.38 1.68 -9.46
CA ALA A 163 6.79 1.21 -10.79
C ALA A 163 6.03 1.86 -11.98
N ASP A 164 5.07 2.77 -11.74
CA ASP A 164 4.45 3.61 -12.77
C ASP A 164 5.26 4.89 -13.09
N GLY A 165 6.47 5.04 -12.55
CA GLY A 165 7.38 6.14 -12.85
C GLY A 165 7.10 7.41 -12.06
N THR A 166 6.17 7.38 -11.10
CA THR A 166 5.93 8.49 -10.17
C THR A 166 6.63 8.24 -8.83
N ALA A 167 7.65 9.04 -8.53
CA ALA A 167 8.18 9.14 -7.16
C ALA A 167 7.07 9.66 -6.21
N PRO A 168 6.94 9.14 -4.98
CA PRO A 168 6.13 9.82 -3.99
C PRO A 168 6.74 11.18 -3.66
N GLY A 169 5.87 12.17 -3.49
CA GLY A 169 6.26 13.43 -2.87
C GLY A 169 6.83 13.16 -1.49
N PHE A 170 7.95 13.80 -1.19
CA PHE A 170 8.46 13.93 0.17
C PHE A 170 7.43 14.69 1.02
N VAL A 171 7.23 14.23 2.25
CA VAL A 171 6.49 14.96 3.29
C VAL A 171 7.29 16.17 3.72
#